data_AF-R7VDU4-F1
#
_entry.id   AF-R7VDU4-F1
#
_cell.length_a   1.000
_cell.length_b   1.000
_cell.length_c   1.000
_cell.angle_alpha   90.00
_cell.angle_beta   90.00
_cell.angle_gamma   90.00
#
_symmetry.space_group_name_H-M   'P 1'
#
loop_
_entity.id
_entity.type
_entity.pdbx_description
1 polymer ?
#
loop_
_entity_poly.entity_id
_entity_poly.type
_entity_poly.pdbx_seq_one_letter_code
_entity_poly.pdbx_strand_id
1 'polypeptide(L)' 'NYRPISILPAISKIFERVLLKQLSEYFTSNSLLRESQYGFRKAHSTEQVVLEI' A
#
# COMPACT_ATOMS: atom_id res chain seq x y z
N ASN A 1 -10.95 15.83 17.02
CA ASN A 1 -10.48 15.91 15.62
C ASN A 1 -11.22 14.89 14.77
N TYR A 2 -12.23 15.32 14.02
CA TYR A 2 -12.98 14.45 13.11
C TYR A 2 -12.21 14.29 11.79
N ARG A 3 -12.11 13.06 11.27
CA ARG A 3 -11.55 12.76 9.95
C ARG A 3 -12.66 12.21 9.05
N PRO A 4 -13.23 13.01 8.14
CA PRO A 4 -14.25 12.51 7.21
C PRO A 4 -13.66 11.48 6.25
N ILE A 5 -14.51 10.56 5.78
CA ILE A 5 -14.13 9.49 4.84
C ILE A 5 -14.89 9.70 3.54
N SER A 6 -14.19 9.58 2.41
CA SER A 6 -14.80 9.65 1.07
C SER A 6 -15.51 8.34 0.74
N ILE A 7 -16.81 8.41 0.43
CA ILE A 7 -17.59 7.27 -0.08
C ILE A 7 -17.58 7.33 -1.60
N LEU A 8 -16.68 6.56 -2.21
CA LEU A 8 -16.53 6.50 -3.66
C LEU A 8 -17.61 5.62 -4.32
N PRO A 9 -18.08 5.97 -5.53
CA PRO A 9 -18.90 5.10 -6.36
C PRO A 9 -18.21 3.75 -6.63
N ALA A 10 -19.00 2.70 -6.88
CA ALA A 10 -18.47 1.34 -7.08
C ALA A 10 -17.43 1.27 -8.20
N ILE A 11 -17.67 1.96 -9.32
CA ILE A 11 -16.75 2.00 -10.47
C ILE A 11 -15.40 2.60 -10.07
N SER A 12 -15.38 3.68 -9.30
CA SER A 12 -14.15 4.32 -8.82
C SER A 12 -13.32 3.38 -7.95
N LYS A 13 -13.95 2.61 -7.05
CA LYS A 13 -13.26 1.62 -6.21
C LYS A 13 -12.64 0.48 -7.03
N ILE A 14 -13.30 0.05 -8.10
CA ILE A 14 -12.76 -0.97 -9.02
C ILE A 14 -11.53 -0.41 -9.73
N PHE A 15 -11.64 0.82 -10.25
CA PHE A 15 -10.53 1.48 -10.93
C PHE A 15 -9.31 1.66 -10.00
N GLU A 16 -9.51 2.12 -8.77
CA GLU A 16 -8.46 2.23 -7.76
C GLU A 16 -7.76 0.89 -7.49
N ARG A 17 -8.51 -0.22 -7.43
CA ARG A 17 -7.93 -1.57 -7.26
C ARG A 17 -7.06 -1.98 -8.44
N VAL A 18 -7.50 -1.68 -9.67
CA VAL A 18 -6.73 -2.00 -10.88
C VAL A 18 -5.44 -1.18 -10.94
N LEU A 19 -5.51 0.12 -10.62
CA LEU A 19 -4.32 0.97 -10.54
C LEU A 19 -3.36 0.52 -9.45
N LEU A 20 -3.87 0.22 -8.26
CA LEU A 20 -3.06 -0.24 -7.13
C LEU A 20 -2.29 -1.52 -7.50
N LYS A 21 -2.93 -2.46 -8.19
CA LYS A 21 -2.27 -3.69 -8.64
C LYS A 21 -1.10 -3.38 -9.58
N GLN A 22 -1.33 -2.58 -10.62
CA GLN A 22 -0.30 -2.24 -11.61
C GLN A 22 0.88 -1.50 -10.98
N LEU A 23 0.59 -0.50 -10.14
CA LEU A 23 1.62 0.24 -9.43
C LEU A 23 2.40 -0.69 -8.50
N SER A 24 1.72 -1.46 -7.66
CA SER A 24 2.39 -2.38 -6.73
C SER A 24 3.31 -3.36 -7.44
N GLU A 25 2.90 -3.91 -8.59
CA GLU A 25 3.73 -4.79 -9.41
C GLU A 25 4.95 -4.05 -9.94
N TYR A 26 4.78 -2.85 -10.50
CA TYR A 26 5.89 -2.01 -10.98
C TYR A 26 6.89 -1.64 -9.88
N PHE A 27 6.41 -1.20 -8.71
CA PHE A 27 7.27 -0.84 -7.58
C PHE A 27 8.06 -2.04 -7.05
N THR A 28 7.45 -3.24 -7.08
CA THR A 28 8.10 -4.47 -6.59
C THR A 28 9.11 -5.01 -7.60
N SER A 29 8.77 -5.03 -8.90
CA SER A 29 9.65 -5.56 -9.95
C SER A 29 10.89 -4.70 -10.19
N ASN A 30 10.79 -3.39 -9.96
CA ASN A 30 11.90 -2.46 -10.08
C ASN A 30 12.62 -2.19 -8.75
N SER A 31 12.29 -2.92 -7.68
CA SER A 31 12.88 -2.75 -6.34
C SER A 31 12.89 -1.28 -5.86
N LEU A 32 11.81 -0.54 -6.16
CA LEU A 32 11.70 0.89 -5.85
C LEU A 32 11.26 1.15 -4.40
N LEU A 33 10.81 0.11 -3.70
CA LEU A 33 10.47 0.18 -2.28
C LEU A 33 11.71 -0.02 -1.43
N ARG A 34 11.94 0.89 -0.50
CA ARG A 34 13.03 0.75 0.50
C ARG A 34 12.80 -0.48 1.37
N GLU A 35 13.87 -1.13 1.78
CA GLU A 35 13.80 -2.29 2.68
C GLU A 35 13.12 -1.92 4.00
N SER A 36 13.41 -0.72 4.52
CA SER A 36 12.80 -0.17 5.73
C SER A 36 11.33 0.28 5.57
N GLN A 37 10.70 0.06 4.41
CA GLN A 37 9.29 0.39 4.19
C GLN A 37 8.40 -0.82 4.45
N TYR A 38 7.80 -0.85 5.65
CA TYR A 38 6.95 -1.94 6.13
C TYR A 38 5.45 -1.70 5.94
N GLY A 39 5.04 -0.43 6.00
CA GLY A 39 3.63 -0.06 5.82
C GLY A 39 3.16 -0.29 4.38
N PHE A 40 1.94 -0.79 4.24
CA PHE A 40 1.27 -0.98 2.93
C PHE A 40 2.05 -1.86 1.94
N ARG A 41 2.89 -2.76 2.45
CA ARG A 41 3.70 -3.69 1.65
C ARG A 41 3.30 -5.14 1.94
N LYS A 42 3.23 -5.96 0.90
CA LYS A 42 2.93 -7.38 1.04
C LYS A 42 4.06 -8.07 1.81
N ALA A 43 3.71 -8.97 2.72
CA ALA A 43 4.64 -9.75 3.57
C ALA A 43 5.47 -8.92 4.59
N HIS A 44 5.12 -7.65 4.80
CA HIS A 44 5.65 -6.86 5.90
C HIS A 44 4.58 -6.63 6.97
N SER A 45 4.95 -6.81 8.23
CA SER A 45 4.09 -6.49 9.38
C SER A 45 4.66 -5.29 10.14
N THR A 46 3.82 -4.64 10.94
CA THR A 46 4.28 -3.57 11.83
C THR A 46 5.20 -4.09 12.94
N GLU A 47 5.17 -5.39 13.24
CA GLU A 47 6.05 -6.02 14.22
C GLU A 47 7.49 -6.10 13.70
N GLN A 48 7.68 -6.30 12.40
CA GLN A 48 9.01 -6.29 11.78
C GLN A 48 9.72 -4.94 11.97
N VAL A 49 8.97 -3.83 11.94
CA VAL A 49 9.52 -2.48 12.22
C VAL A 49 10.13 -2.39 13.62
N VAL A 50 9.51 -3.04 14.60
CA VAL A 50 9.93 -2.98 16.01
C VAL A 50 11.12 -3.91 16.28
N LEU A 51 11.20 -5.02 15.53
CA LEU A 51 12.28 -6.01 15.64
C LEU A 51 13.52 -5.64 14.81
N GLU A 52 13.38 -4.76 13.83
CA GLU A 52 14.51 -4.17 13.09
C GLU A 52 15.25 -3.19 14.03
N ILE A 53 16.25 -3.73 14.75
CA ILE A 53 17.23 -2.99 15.56
C ILE A 53 18.58 -3.01 14.83
#